data_AF-A0A7I5E7G8-F1
#
_entry.id   AF-A0A7I5E7G8-F1
#
_cell.length_a   1.000
_cell.length_b   1.000
_cell.length_c   1.000
_cell.angle_alpha   90.00
_cell.angle_beta   90.00
_cell.angle_gamma   90.00
#
_symmetry.space_group_name_H-M   'P 1'
#
loop_
_entity.id
_entity.type
_entity.pdbx_description
1 polymer ?
#
loop_
_entity_poly.entity_id
_entity_poly.type
_entity_poly.pdbx_seq_one_letter_code
_entity_poly.pdbx_strand_id
1 'polypeptide(L)'
;MFRDFKAELISSTSPLPEKEHKEEPVAESTEDVERSSRSASLSSSASPRPYELTVPSASSRPSSNPKEEPKKPARQSFESTRSEMERLFQNMSMFDPTAKVDRQPPPLPDTNGVEYPRAASWASGPCTAVMKDEKGCQLFRCFLFESLAEENLSFVEAVDKLKKMKNSDEKKAYAREIVQLYSPYINLSSGAMKKIKDAVESDNLDPEEFAPAVKEVKRLLENDQFPRFRRSEIYLNYLEKLLPRAYAERWANSFEALLGNHVGRHHFRLFLRSIHAEENLRFWEAVVEFRGMKNKSPAQITAGKSCLNTFLAEGANNEVFLPFGVRQIIEKKIQEKDVDITLFDEAIKHVEQVLRNDPYVRFLQSPQYLDLLAKLKN
;
A
#
# COMPACT_ATOMS: atom_id res chain seq x y z
N MET A 1 -19.81 -18.02 1.15
CA MET A 1 -18.40 -18.49 1.19
C MET A 1 -17.35 -17.39 1.05
N PHE A 2 -17.41 -16.43 0.11
CA PHE A 2 -16.43 -15.30 0.09
C PHE A 2 -16.99 -13.92 0.49
N ARG A 3 -18.32 -13.77 0.64
CA ARG A 3 -18.91 -12.59 1.31
C ARG A 3 -18.72 -12.64 2.83
N ASP A 4 -18.56 -13.85 3.38
CA ASP A 4 -18.33 -14.12 4.80
C ASP A 4 -16.87 -13.90 5.22
N PHE A 5 -15.93 -13.87 4.26
CA PHE A 5 -14.49 -13.70 4.48
C PHE A 5 -14.09 -12.32 5.03
N LYS A 6 -14.98 -11.30 4.93
CA LYS A 6 -14.73 -9.96 5.49
C LYS A 6 -15.21 -9.79 6.93
N ALA A 7 -16.04 -10.70 7.44
CA ALA A 7 -16.70 -10.53 8.74
C ALA A 7 -16.02 -11.28 9.90
N GLU A 8 -15.30 -12.38 9.65
CA GLU A 8 -14.70 -13.20 10.72
C GLU A 8 -13.36 -12.69 11.28
N LEU A 9 -12.83 -11.57 10.79
CA LEU A 9 -11.62 -10.95 11.36
C LEU A 9 -11.91 -10.05 12.58
N ILE A 10 -13.17 -9.93 13.02
CA ILE A 10 -13.55 -9.11 14.18
C ILE A 10 -14.68 -9.79 14.97
N SER A 11 -14.43 -10.96 15.56
CA SER A 11 -15.11 -11.43 16.79
C SER A 11 -14.74 -12.89 17.03
N SER A 12 -14.01 -13.14 18.13
CA SER A 12 -14.19 -14.31 19.00
C SER A 12 -12.99 -14.41 19.94
N THR A 13 -13.10 -13.74 21.08
CA THR A 13 -12.38 -14.06 22.31
C THR A 13 -13.41 -14.63 23.29
N SER A 14 -13.44 -15.96 23.47
CA SER A 14 -13.74 -16.65 24.75
C SER A 14 -13.78 -18.18 24.57
N PRO A 15 -13.51 -18.94 25.64
CA PRO A 15 -12.95 -20.29 25.56
C PRO A 15 -14.02 -21.39 25.56
N LEU A 16 -13.67 -22.56 25.00
CA LEU A 16 -14.42 -23.80 25.15
C LEU A 16 -13.69 -24.77 26.11
N PRO A 17 -14.43 -25.65 26.82
CA PRO A 17 -13.91 -26.37 27.97
C PRO A 17 -13.38 -27.78 27.66
N GLU A 18 -12.62 -28.25 28.63
CA GLU A 18 -11.89 -29.51 28.77
C GLU A 18 -12.71 -30.79 28.54
N LYS A 19 -12.04 -31.84 28.04
CA LYS A 19 -12.28 -33.23 28.47
C LYS A 19 -11.00 -34.05 28.52
N GLU A 20 -10.86 -34.73 29.67
CA GLU A 20 -9.84 -35.67 30.11
C GLU A 20 -9.78 -36.97 29.29
N HIS A 21 -8.60 -37.58 29.14
CA HIS A 21 -8.18 -38.75 29.95
C HIS A 21 -6.84 -39.39 29.50
N LYS A 22 -6.00 -39.62 30.53
CA LYS A 22 -5.18 -40.82 30.87
C LYS A 22 -3.81 -41.09 30.22
N GLU A 23 -2.79 -40.81 31.06
CA GLU A 23 -1.73 -41.70 31.61
C GLU A 23 -0.74 -42.43 30.67
N GLU A 24 0.49 -41.85 30.61
CA GLU A 24 1.82 -42.35 31.09
C GLU A 24 2.19 -43.86 31.09
N PRO A 25 3.48 -44.28 31.23
CA PRO A 25 4.75 -43.52 31.43
C PRO A 25 5.88 -43.99 30.45
N VAL A 26 7.14 -43.50 30.42
CA VAL A 26 8.22 -43.70 31.41
C VAL A 26 9.48 -42.91 30.93
N ALA A 27 10.07 -42.18 31.89
CA ALA A 27 11.49 -41.97 32.25
C ALA A 27 12.58 -41.88 31.17
N GLU A 28 13.72 -41.22 31.31
CA GLU A 28 14.51 -40.53 32.35
C GLU A 28 15.67 -39.95 31.49
N SER A 29 16.44 -38.90 31.78
CA SER A 29 16.97 -38.37 33.02
C SER A 29 17.91 -37.20 32.63
N THR A 30 17.87 -36.10 33.41
CA THR A 30 19.03 -35.38 34.02
C THR A 30 20.27 -35.06 33.16
N GLU A 31 20.88 -33.88 33.14
CA GLU A 31 21.38 -32.99 34.22
C GLU A 31 21.89 -31.70 33.50
N ASP A 32 21.49 -30.50 33.91
CA ASP A 32 22.25 -29.54 34.76
C ASP A 32 23.71 -29.22 34.36
N VAL A 33 24.03 -27.94 34.16
CA VAL A 33 24.89 -27.12 35.06
C VAL A 33 25.20 -25.74 34.46
N GLU A 34 25.09 -24.75 35.35
CA GLU A 34 25.37 -23.32 35.35
C GLU A 34 26.77 -22.81 34.88
N ARG A 35 26.79 -21.46 34.80
CA ARG A 35 27.88 -20.48 35.06
C ARG A 35 28.75 -20.08 33.86
N SER A 36 28.80 -18.81 33.43
CA SER A 36 29.00 -17.49 34.06
C SER A 36 30.42 -16.95 33.81
N SER A 37 30.40 -15.73 33.26
CA SER A 37 31.33 -14.59 33.41
C SER A 37 32.71 -14.52 32.73
N ARG A 38 32.91 -13.31 32.16
CA ARG A 38 34.13 -12.46 32.08
C ARG A 38 35.19 -12.93 31.06
N SER A 39 35.95 -12.10 30.35
CA SER A 39 36.40 -10.69 30.46
C SER A 39 37.07 -10.35 29.11
N ALA A 40 36.83 -9.20 28.46
CA ALA A 40 37.42 -7.87 28.63
C ALA A 40 38.76 -7.61 27.89
N SER A 41 38.88 -6.34 27.47
CA SER A 41 40.09 -5.53 27.18
C SER A 41 40.63 -5.65 25.73
N LEU A 42 41.05 -4.63 24.98
CA LEU A 42 41.71 -3.31 25.13
C LEU A 42 41.48 -2.54 23.79
N SER A 43 41.66 -1.23 23.54
CA SER A 43 42.13 -0.03 24.26
C SER A 43 42.00 1.19 23.33
N SER A 44 41.74 2.38 23.93
CA SER A 44 42.29 3.74 23.66
C SER A 44 42.34 4.33 22.23
N SER A 45 42.13 5.63 21.98
CA SER A 45 42.68 6.78 22.72
C SER A 45 42.07 8.13 22.30
N ALA A 46 41.88 9.00 23.30
CA ALA A 46 42.22 10.44 23.37
C ALA A 46 41.61 11.49 22.41
N SER A 47 40.90 12.46 23.03
CA SER A 47 40.63 13.83 22.59
C SER A 47 41.92 14.71 22.66
N PRO A 48 41.96 16.03 22.29
CA PRO A 48 41.15 17.09 22.93
C PRO A 48 40.75 18.32 22.05
N ARG A 49 39.78 19.10 22.58
CA ARG A 49 39.51 20.55 22.31
C ARG A 49 40.64 21.42 22.94
N PRO A 50 40.66 22.78 23.01
CA PRO A 50 39.59 23.82 22.85
C PRO A 50 40.03 25.19 22.26
N TYR A 51 39.12 26.16 22.13
CA TYR A 51 39.12 27.46 22.85
C TYR A 51 38.17 28.51 22.22
N GLU A 52 37.46 29.20 23.11
CA GLU A 52 36.61 30.39 22.94
C GLU A 52 37.44 31.69 22.79
N LEU A 53 36.77 32.79 22.41
CA LEU A 53 36.91 34.21 22.90
C LEU A 53 36.14 35.12 21.91
N THR A 54 34.90 35.55 22.16
CA THR A 54 34.41 36.75 22.87
C THR A 54 34.74 38.14 22.28
N VAL A 55 33.64 38.87 21.92
CA VAL A 55 33.26 40.32 22.16
C VAL A 55 34.18 41.45 21.64
N PRO A 56 33.75 42.76 21.56
CA PRO A 56 32.55 43.51 22.06
C PRO A 56 31.86 44.42 20.99
N SER A 57 30.62 44.94 21.10
CA SER A 57 29.87 45.81 22.06
C SER A 57 30.14 47.33 22.01
N ALA A 58 29.08 48.12 21.76
CA ALA A 58 28.80 49.49 22.26
C ALA A 58 27.43 49.98 21.70
N SER A 59 26.36 50.14 22.52
CA SER A 59 25.87 51.37 23.20
C SER A 59 25.38 52.52 22.27
N SER A 60 24.32 53.31 22.51
CA SER A 60 23.07 53.28 23.30
C SER A 60 22.33 54.65 23.15
N ARG A 61 21.05 54.65 22.69
CA ARG A 61 19.89 55.56 23.01
C ARG A 61 19.96 57.11 22.74
N PRO A 62 18.83 57.89 22.78
CA PRO A 62 17.42 57.57 23.15
C PRO A 62 16.24 58.17 22.29
N SER A 63 15.06 57.56 22.50
CA SER A 63 13.69 58.14 22.68
C SER A 63 12.94 58.89 21.57
N SER A 64 11.86 58.27 21.06
CA SER A 64 10.49 58.84 21.11
C SER A 64 9.46 57.79 20.69
N ASN A 65 8.43 57.54 21.51
CA ASN A 65 7.21 56.80 21.14
C ASN A 65 6.27 57.77 20.38
N PRO A 66 5.39 57.33 19.45
CA PRO A 66 4.15 56.69 19.91
C PRO A 66 3.46 55.69 18.94
N LYS A 67 2.47 54.97 19.53
CA LYS A 67 1.32 54.26 18.95
C LYS A 67 1.49 52.76 18.62
N GLU A 68 0.80 51.96 19.43
CA GLU A 68 0.49 50.55 19.23
C GLU A 68 -0.39 50.35 17.98
N GLU A 69 0.04 49.48 17.07
CA GLU A 69 -0.81 48.72 16.15
C GLU A 69 -0.99 47.29 16.68
N PRO A 70 -2.18 46.69 16.57
CA PRO A 70 -2.43 45.35 17.09
C PRO A 70 -1.70 44.30 16.24
N LYS A 71 -0.95 43.41 16.92
CA LYS A 71 -0.28 42.24 16.33
C LYS A 71 -1.29 41.37 15.56
N LYS A 72 -1.10 41.21 14.25
CA LYS A 72 -1.72 40.13 13.45
C LYS A 72 -1.00 38.80 13.74
N PRO A 73 -1.70 37.72 14.15
CA PRO A 73 -1.15 36.37 14.11
C PRO A 73 -1.72 35.63 12.89
N ALA A 74 -0.92 35.40 11.83
CA ALA A 74 -1.28 34.47 10.74
C ALA A 74 -0.16 34.12 9.73
N ARG A 75 1.04 34.72 9.78
CA ARG A 75 2.06 34.49 8.73
C ARG A 75 2.73 33.10 8.77
N GLN A 76 2.86 32.48 9.94
CA GLN A 76 3.66 31.26 10.10
C GLN A 76 3.03 30.00 9.49
N SER A 77 1.70 29.88 9.43
CA SER A 77 1.05 28.69 8.86
C SER A 77 1.06 28.66 7.33
N PHE A 78 1.03 29.84 6.69
CA PHE A 78 1.00 29.98 5.24
C PHE A 78 2.37 29.70 4.60
N GLU A 79 3.43 30.19 5.22
CA GLU A 79 4.82 29.98 4.79
C GLU A 79 5.24 28.51 4.87
N SER A 80 4.79 27.78 5.88
CA SER A 80 5.02 26.33 6.02
C SER A 80 4.41 25.55 4.85
N THR A 81 3.18 25.86 4.45
CA THR A 81 2.50 25.13 3.37
C THR A 81 2.97 25.51 1.96
N ARG A 82 3.38 26.77 1.78
CA ARG A 82 4.06 27.20 0.55
C ARG A 82 5.41 26.50 0.43
N SER A 83 6.15 26.35 1.53
CA SER A 83 7.42 25.61 1.56
C SER A 83 7.23 24.12 1.26
N GLU A 84 6.13 23.49 1.70
CA GLU A 84 5.80 22.10 1.33
C GLU A 84 5.47 21.96 -0.16
N MET A 85 4.70 22.88 -0.73
CA MET A 85 4.42 22.90 -2.17
C MET A 85 5.65 23.27 -3.02
N GLU A 86 6.52 24.15 -2.54
CA GLU A 86 7.81 24.48 -3.18
C GLU A 86 8.81 23.32 -3.11
N ARG A 87 8.80 22.52 -2.03
CA ARG A 87 9.55 21.25 -1.96
C ARG A 87 9.00 20.20 -2.93
N LEU A 88 7.68 20.08 -3.04
CA LEU A 88 7.05 19.25 -4.07
C LEU A 88 7.38 19.77 -5.48
N PHE A 89 7.46 21.09 -5.68
CA PHE A 89 7.82 21.73 -6.95
C PHE A 89 9.27 21.44 -7.38
N GLN A 90 10.22 21.48 -6.44
CA GLN A 90 11.57 20.98 -6.71
C GLN A 90 11.51 19.53 -7.20
N ASN A 91 10.72 18.69 -6.55
CA ASN A 91 10.61 17.28 -6.91
C ASN A 91 9.84 17.00 -8.22
N MET A 92 8.93 17.88 -8.65
CA MET A 92 8.05 17.72 -9.83
C MET A 92 8.58 18.37 -11.12
N SER A 93 9.71 19.08 -11.09
CA SER A 93 10.35 19.67 -12.28
C SER A 93 10.97 18.60 -13.20
N MET A 94 10.12 17.75 -13.80
CA MET A 94 10.52 16.56 -14.56
C MET A 94 10.86 16.85 -16.03
N PHE A 95 10.70 18.09 -16.50
CA PHE A 95 10.92 18.47 -17.91
C PHE A 95 11.73 19.75 -18.11
N ASP A 96 12.47 20.20 -17.09
CA ASP A 96 13.56 21.15 -17.29
C ASP A 96 14.85 20.36 -17.54
N PRO A 97 15.30 20.19 -18.80
CA PRO A 97 16.53 19.46 -19.11
C PRO A 97 17.79 20.12 -18.54
N THR A 98 17.70 21.34 -17.98
CA THR A 98 18.80 22.05 -17.33
C THR A 98 18.79 21.92 -15.80
N ALA A 99 17.67 21.51 -15.20
CA ALA A 99 17.56 21.32 -13.76
C ALA A 99 17.89 19.88 -13.39
N LYS A 100 19.15 19.63 -12.99
CA LYS A 100 19.51 18.40 -12.25
C LYS A 100 18.86 18.46 -10.87
N VAL A 101 17.58 18.15 -10.76
CA VAL A 101 16.91 18.08 -9.46
C VAL A 101 17.05 16.68 -8.90
N ASP A 102 17.83 16.57 -7.83
CA ASP A 102 17.96 15.33 -7.05
C ASP A 102 16.70 15.15 -6.22
N ARG A 103 15.73 14.41 -6.77
CA ARG A 103 14.40 14.23 -6.16
C ARG A 103 14.55 13.48 -4.83
N GLN A 104 14.22 14.13 -3.72
CA GLN A 104 14.36 13.52 -2.40
C GLN A 104 13.17 12.60 -2.09
N PRO A 105 13.40 11.31 -1.74
CA PRO A 105 12.32 10.40 -1.42
C PRO A 105 11.56 10.84 -0.17
N PRO A 106 10.22 10.77 -0.17
CA PRO A 106 9.46 10.99 1.04
C PRO A 106 9.84 9.96 2.10
N PRO A 107 9.82 10.33 3.40
CA PRO A 107 10.21 9.40 4.46
C PRO A 107 9.22 8.24 4.54
N LEU A 108 9.73 7.02 4.69
CA LEU A 108 8.90 5.87 5.01
C LEU A 108 8.20 6.09 6.37
N PRO A 109 6.92 5.72 6.51
CA PRO A 109 6.26 5.79 7.81
C PRO A 109 6.90 4.80 8.78
N ASP A 110 7.01 5.20 10.05
CA ASP A 110 7.44 4.29 11.11
C ASP A 110 6.34 3.28 11.47
N THR A 111 6.72 2.18 12.11
CA THR A 111 5.80 1.10 12.50
C THR A 111 5.15 1.29 13.87
N ASN A 112 5.49 2.35 14.63
CA ASN A 112 5.02 2.50 16.00
C ASN A 112 3.50 2.67 16.07
N GLY A 113 2.82 1.89 16.91
CA GLY A 113 1.36 1.95 17.06
C GLY A 113 0.57 1.52 15.80
N VAL A 114 1.19 0.77 14.88
CA VAL A 114 0.49 0.18 13.74
C VAL A 114 0.41 -1.34 13.92
N GLU A 115 -0.78 -1.81 14.26
CA GLU A 115 -1.07 -3.24 14.29
C GLU A 115 -1.13 -3.82 12.87
N TYR A 116 -0.70 -5.08 12.72
CA TYR A 116 -0.73 -5.76 11.42
C TYR A 116 -2.10 -5.75 10.74
N PRO A 117 -3.24 -6.03 11.42
CA PRO A 117 -4.55 -5.98 10.78
C PRO A 117 -4.92 -4.59 10.25
N ARG A 118 -4.50 -3.51 10.94
CA ARG A 118 -4.70 -2.13 10.49
C ARG A 118 -3.96 -1.91 9.18
N ALA A 119 -2.68 -2.27 9.12
CA ALA A 119 -1.87 -2.11 7.91
C ALA A 119 -2.38 -2.98 6.74
N ALA A 120 -2.72 -4.24 7.00
CA ALA A 120 -3.25 -5.16 5.99
C ALA A 120 -4.58 -4.67 5.38
N SER A 121 -5.38 -3.92 6.16
CA SER A 121 -6.65 -3.37 5.69
C SER A 121 -6.48 -2.33 4.57
N TRP A 122 -5.31 -1.68 4.47
CA TRP A 122 -5.04 -0.63 3.47
C TRP A 122 -5.17 -1.14 2.03
N ALA A 123 -4.83 -2.41 1.78
CA ALA A 123 -4.94 -3.06 0.46
C ALA A 123 -6.18 -3.96 0.30
N SER A 124 -7.02 -4.09 1.34
CA SER A 124 -8.18 -4.99 1.36
C SER A 124 -9.48 -4.34 0.83
N GLY A 125 -9.43 -3.03 0.58
CA GLY A 125 -10.55 -2.21 0.10
C GLY A 125 -10.17 -1.40 -1.14
N PRO A 126 -10.98 -0.38 -1.49
CA PRO A 126 -10.63 0.57 -2.54
C PRO A 126 -9.42 1.43 -2.13
N CYS A 127 -8.81 2.14 -3.08
CA CYS A 127 -7.69 3.07 -2.86
C CYS A 127 -7.99 4.10 -1.76
N THR A 128 -9.26 4.47 -1.57
CA THR A 128 -9.67 5.37 -0.48
C THR A 128 -9.39 4.81 0.93
N ALA A 129 -9.23 3.51 1.10
CA ALA A 129 -8.88 2.89 2.38
C ALA A 129 -7.46 3.28 2.82
N VAL A 130 -6.48 3.18 1.93
CA VAL A 130 -5.09 3.57 2.23
C VAL A 130 -4.95 5.08 2.38
N MET A 131 -5.69 5.87 1.59
CA MET A 131 -5.62 7.35 1.62
C MET A 131 -6.21 7.97 2.90
N LYS A 132 -7.11 7.27 3.61
CA LYS A 132 -7.74 7.75 4.85
C LYS A 132 -6.88 7.51 6.09
N ASP A 133 -5.98 6.54 6.04
CA ASP A 133 -5.03 6.27 7.12
C ASP A 133 -3.78 7.11 6.91
N GLU A 134 -3.34 7.86 7.92
CA GLU A 134 -2.17 8.73 7.83
C GLU A 134 -0.89 7.97 7.40
N LYS A 135 -0.62 6.83 8.05
CA LYS A 135 0.57 6.03 7.75
C LYS A 135 0.40 5.24 6.46
N GLY A 136 -0.80 4.75 6.19
CA GLY A 136 -1.13 4.13 4.90
C GLY A 136 -0.90 5.09 3.73
N CYS A 137 -1.44 6.32 3.83
CA CYS A 137 -1.30 7.35 2.81
C CYS A 137 0.16 7.73 2.60
N GLN A 138 0.94 7.88 3.68
CA GLN A 138 2.37 8.14 3.58
C GLN A 138 3.14 7.00 2.89
N LEU A 139 2.82 5.73 3.18
CA LEU A 139 3.41 4.58 2.49
C LEU A 139 3.04 4.57 1.00
N PHE A 140 1.79 4.89 0.67
CA PHE A 140 1.32 4.99 -0.71
C PHE A 140 1.99 6.15 -1.45
N ARG A 141 2.25 7.29 -0.79
CA ARG A 141 3.05 8.39 -1.33
C ARG A 141 4.48 7.96 -1.67
N CYS A 142 5.11 7.16 -0.81
CA CYS A 142 6.45 6.60 -1.10
C CYS A 142 6.43 5.70 -2.34
N PHE A 143 5.41 4.85 -2.47
CA PHE A 143 5.21 4.03 -3.67
C PHE A 143 5.00 4.89 -4.93
N LEU A 144 4.12 5.91 -4.84
CA LEU A 144 3.83 6.77 -5.98
C LEU A 144 5.06 7.54 -6.43
N PHE A 145 5.89 7.99 -5.48
CA PHE A 145 7.18 8.58 -5.75
C PHE A 145 8.06 7.62 -6.57
N GLU A 146 8.30 6.39 -6.12
CA GLU A 146 9.08 5.40 -6.86
C GLU A 146 8.52 5.15 -8.27
N SER A 147 7.21 5.26 -8.45
CA SER A 147 6.54 5.10 -9.74
C SER A 147 6.39 6.38 -10.59
N LEU A 148 6.96 7.51 -10.16
CA LEU A 148 6.87 8.82 -10.81
C LEU A 148 5.40 9.27 -11.02
N ALA A 149 4.59 9.18 -9.97
CA ALA A 149 3.14 9.43 -10.02
C ALA A 149 2.58 10.15 -8.78
N GLU A 150 3.43 10.74 -7.96
CA GLU A 150 3.06 11.43 -6.72
C GLU A 150 2.16 12.66 -6.93
N GLU A 151 2.20 13.26 -8.12
CA GLU A 151 1.40 14.42 -8.50
C GLU A 151 -0.10 14.11 -8.45
N ASN A 152 -0.49 12.86 -8.74
CA ASN A 152 -1.89 12.45 -8.70
C ASN A 152 -2.48 12.52 -7.29
N LEU A 153 -1.74 12.02 -6.29
CA LEU A 153 -2.17 12.09 -4.89
C LEU A 153 -2.13 13.55 -4.41
N SER A 154 -1.05 14.26 -4.73
CA SER A 154 -0.84 15.65 -4.32
C SER A 154 -1.92 16.58 -4.86
N PHE A 155 -2.35 16.40 -6.12
CA PHE A 155 -3.47 17.13 -6.71
C PHE A 155 -4.78 16.91 -5.93
N VAL A 156 -5.09 15.65 -5.60
CA VAL A 156 -6.32 15.32 -4.85
C VAL A 156 -6.31 15.97 -3.48
N GLU A 157 -5.19 15.88 -2.75
CA GLU A 157 -5.02 16.51 -1.43
C GLU A 157 -5.10 18.04 -1.51
N ALA A 158 -4.53 18.63 -2.56
CA ALA A 158 -4.56 20.06 -2.76
C ALA A 158 -6.01 20.54 -2.98
N VAL A 159 -6.81 19.84 -3.77
CA VAL A 159 -8.24 20.16 -3.95
C VAL A 159 -9.04 19.93 -2.68
N ASP A 160 -8.78 18.86 -1.93
CA ASP A 160 -9.43 18.61 -0.63
C ASP A 160 -9.10 19.71 0.39
N LYS A 161 -7.88 20.27 0.36
CA LYS A 161 -7.49 21.46 1.14
C LYS A 161 -8.22 22.71 0.65
N LEU A 162 -8.29 22.94 -0.67
CA LEU A 162 -9.03 24.07 -1.27
C LEU A 162 -10.48 24.12 -0.78
N LYS A 163 -11.16 22.96 -0.71
CA LYS A 163 -12.53 22.85 -0.22
C LYS A 163 -12.70 23.27 1.25
N LYS A 164 -11.66 23.14 2.07
CA LYS A 164 -11.65 23.48 3.50
C LYS A 164 -11.24 24.93 3.80
N MET A 165 -10.71 25.66 2.81
CA MET A 165 -10.28 27.05 2.98
C MET A 165 -11.48 27.99 3.15
N LYS A 166 -11.35 28.93 4.10
CA LYS A 166 -12.41 29.90 4.46
C LYS A 166 -12.23 31.27 3.81
N ASN A 167 -11.00 31.73 3.65
CA ASN A 167 -10.71 33.04 3.05
C ASN A 167 -10.84 32.96 1.53
N SER A 168 -11.72 33.78 0.94
CA SER A 168 -12.04 33.77 -0.50
C SER A 168 -10.85 34.15 -1.38
N ASP A 169 -10.07 35.17 -1.00
CA ASP A 169 -8.94 35.66 -1.79
C ASP A 169 -7.80 34.64 -1.81
N GLU A 170 -7.47 34.10 -0.63
CA GLU A 170 -6.46 33.03 -0.50
C GLU A 170 -6.91 31.76 -1.23
N LYS A 171 -8.20 31.41 -1.15
CA LYS A 171 -8.77 30.25 -1.85
C LYS A 171 -8.67 30.41 -3.36
N LYS A 172 -8.94 31.61 -3.89
CA LYS A 172 -8.79 31.90 -5.32
C LYS A 172 -7.33 31.85 -5.78
N ALA A 173 -6.41 32.41 -4.99
CA ALA A 173 -4.98 32.34 -5.27
C ALA A 173 -4.47 30.89 -5.29
N TYR A 174 -4.85 30.11 -4.27
CA TYR A 174 -4.47 28.70 -4.15
C TYR A 174 -5.06 27.82 -5.26
N ALA A 175 -6.30 28.09 -5.72
CA ALA A 175 -6.88 27.37 -6.85
C ALA A 175 -6.08 27.60 -8.15
N ARG A 176 -5.61 28.84 -8.40
CA ARG A 176 -4.74 29.13 -9.55
C ARG A 176 -3.41 28.40 -9.44
N GLU A 177 -2.83 28.36 -8.24
CA GLU A 177 -1.60 27.62 -7.97
C GLU A 177 -1.78 26.12 -8.26
N ILE A 178 -2.89 25.51 -7.84
CA ILE A 178 -3.22 24.10 -8.18
C ILE A 178 -3.21 23.89 -9.70
N VAL A 179 -3.92 24.72 -10.45
CA VAL A 179 -4.01 24.58 -11.92
C VAL A 179 -2.62 24.75 -12.55
N GLN A 180 -1.87 25.78 -12.15
CA GLN A 180 -0.53 26.04 -12.66
C GLN A 180 0.43 24.88 -12.37
N LEU A 181 0.38 24.32 -11.16
CA LEU A 181 1.30 23.31 -10.69
C LEU A 181 1.01 21.93 -11.30
N TYR A 182 -0.26 21.52 -11.35
CA TYR A 182 -0.60 20.14 -11.65
C TYR A 182 -1.02 19.92 -13.11
N SER A 183 -1.63 20.90 -13.79
CA SER A 183 -2.13 20.72 -15.16
C SER A 183 -1.12 20.17 -16.18
N PRO A 184 0.19 20.46 -16.11
CA PRO A 184 1.17 19.86 -17.03
C PRO A 184 1.45 18.37 -16.78
N TYR A 185 1.18 17.87 -15.57
CA TYR A 185 1.65 16.56 -15.12
C TYR A 185 0.51 15.55 -14.90
N ILE A 186 -0.69 16.01 -14.52
CA ILE A 186 -1.83 15.12 -14.33
C ILE A 186 -2.50 14.77 -15.66
N ASN A 187 -2.85 13.50 -15.81
CA ASN A 187 -3.56 13.01 -17.00
C ASN A 187 -5.08 13.23 -16.84
N LEU A 188 -5.62 14.24 -17.52
CA LEU A 188 -7.04 14.58 -17.52
C LEU A 188 -7.61 14.65 -18.95
N SER A 189 -8.91 14.37 -19.07
CA SER A 189 -9.67 14.67 -20.28
C SER A 189 -9.68 16.17 -20.58
N SER A 190 -9.81 16.52 -21.86
CA SER A 190 -9.91 17.92 -22.30
C SER A 190 -11.06 18.67 -21.62
N GLY A 191 -12.18 17.98 -21.35
CA GLY A 191 -13.33 18.54 -20.66
C GLY A 191 -13.05 18.86 -19.19
N ALA A 192 -12.43 17.92 -18.45
CA ALA A 192 -12.05 18.15 -17.06
C ALA A 192 -10.98 19.24 -16.93
N MET A 193 -10.00 19.25 -17.84
CA MET A 193 -8.95 20.26 -17.90
C MET A 193 -9.50 21.67 -18.18
N LYS A 194 -10.45 21.78 -19.11
CA LYS A 194 -11.11 23.06 -19.42
C LYS A 194 -11.87 23.59 -18.20
N LYS A 195 -12.66 22.75 -17.53
CA LYS A 195 -13.45 23.16 -16.36
C LYS A 195 -12.62 23.77 -15.24
N ILE A 196 -11.49 23.16 -14.87
CA ILE A 196 -10.65 23.69 -13.79
C ILE A 196 -9.96 25.00 -14.19
N LYS A 197 -9.67 25.21 -15.48
CA LYS A 197 -9.12 26.48 -16.00
C LYS A 197 -10.18 27.58 -15.98
N ASP A 198 -11.36 27.31 -16.52
CA ASP A 198 -12.48 28.26 -16.52
C ASP A 198 -12.87 28.66 -15.07
N ALA A 199 -12.82 27.71 -14.13
CA ALA A 199 -13.15 27.95 -12.73
C ALA A 199 -12.21 28.97 -12.03
N VAL A 200 -10.92 28.97 -12.35
CA VAL A 200 -9.95 29.90 -11.74
C VAL A 200 -9.90 31.28 -12.39
N GLU A 201 -10.48 31.40 -13.58
CA GLU A 201 -10.71 32.66 -14.29
C GLU A 201 -11.99 33.35 -13.81
N SER A 202 -13.00 32.59 -13.37
CA SER A 202 -14.26 33.11 -12.80
C SER A 202 -14.02 34.06 -11.62
N ASP A 203 -14.88 35.07 -11.49
CA ASP A 203 -14.89 35.98 -10.33
C ASP A 203 -15.24 35.24 -9.05
N ASN A 204 -16.23 34.36 -9.12
CA ASN A 204 -16.70 33.51 -8.03
C ASN A 204 -16.19 32.08 -8.22
N LEU A 205 -15.20 31.69 -7.42
CA LEU A 205 -14.64 30.34 -7.45
C LEU A 205 -15.58 29.35 -6.74
N ASP A 206 -16.05 28.34 -7.46
CA ASP A 206 -16.67 27.15 -6.90
C ASP A 206 -15.70 25.95 -6.96
N PRO A 207 -15.18 25.45 -5.82
CA PRO A 207 -14.33 24.26 -5.80
C PRO A 207 -14.99 22.98 -6.34
N GLU A 208 -16.31 22.92 -6.44
CA GLU A 208 -16.97 21.76 -7.04
C GLU A 208 -16.72 21.64 -8.54
N GLU A 209 -16.27 22.71 -9.21
CA GLU A 209 -15.81 22.63 -10.60
C GLU A 209 -14.56 21.75 -10.76
N PHE A 210 -13.81 21.48 -9.68
CA PHE A 210 -12.69 20.53 -9.69
C PHE A 210 -13.15 19.06 -9.55
N ALA A 211 -14.41 18.79 -9.21
CA ALA A 211 -14.89 17.44 -8.95
C ALA A 211 -14.70 16.46 -10.14
N PRO A 212 -14.92 16.86 -11.41
CA PRO A 212 -14.64 15.99 -12.56
C PRO A 212 -13.15 15.59 -12.66
N ALA A 213 -12.24 16.55 -12.48
CA ALA A 213 -10.80 16.29 -12.51
C ALA A 213 -10.37 15.37 -11.37
N VAL A 214 -10.83 15.65 -10.14
CA VAL A 214 -10.56 14.77 -8.98
C VAL A 214 -11.09 13.36 -9.20
N LYS A 215 -12.27 13.21 -9.82
CA LYS A 215 -12.86 11.91 -10.13
C LYS A 215 -12.00 11.13 -11.13
N GLU A 216 -11.48 11.79 -12.16
CA GLU A 216 -10.59 11.16 -13.14
C GLU A 216 -9.26 10.71 -12.52
N VAL A 217 -8.61 11.57 -11.72
CA VAL A 217 -7.35 11.22 -11.03
C VAL A 217 -7.57 10.11 -10.00
N LYS A 218 -8.64 10.14 -9.21
CA LYS A 218 -8.99 9.05 -8.28
C LYS A 218 -9.25 7.74 -9.02
N ARG A 219 -9.87 7.79 -10.20
CA ARG A 219 -10.09 6.60 -11.05
C ARG A 219 -8.77 6.05 -11.60
N LEU A 220 -7.81 6.90 -11.92
CA LEU A 220 -6.47 6.49 -12.33
C LEU A 220 -5.73 5.81 -11.17
N LEU A 221 -5.71 6.44 -9.99
CA LEU A 221 -5.15 5.87 -8.77
C LEU A 221 -5.76 4.49 -8.48
N GLU A 222 -7.09 4.37 -8.49
CA GLU A 222 -7.82 3.13 -8.18
C GLU A 222 -7.53 2.00 -9.17
N ASN A 223 -7.50 2.28 -10.48
CA ASN A 223 -7.46 1.23 -11.49
C ASN A 223 -6.05 0.86 -11.96
N ASP A 224 -5.05 1.69 -11.69
CA ASP A 224 -3.70 1.51 -12.22
C ASP A 224 -2.62 1.51 -11.14
N GLN A 225 -2.51 2.59 -10.35
CA GLN A 225 -1.43 2.73 -9.36
C GLN A 225 -1.68 1.87 -8.10
N PHE A 226 -2.91 1.83 -7.61
CA PHE A 226 -3.26 1.09 -6.40
C PHE A 226 -3.15 -0.44 -6.57
N PRO A 227 -3.57 -1.09 -7.68
CA PRO A 227 -3.31 -2.50 -7.92
C PRO A 227 -1.83 -2.88 -7.93
N ARG A 228 -0.96 -1.97 -8.35
CA ARG A 228 0.51 -2.13 -8.30
C ARG A 228 1.02 -1.95 -6.87
N PHE A 229 0.55 -0.94 -6.13
CA PHE A 229 0.84 -0.77 -4.71
C PHE A 229 0.53 -2.01 -3.88
N ARG A 230 -0.66 -2.62 -4.07
CA ARG A 230 -1.10 -3.84 -3.35
C ARG A 230 -0.12 -5.03 -3.48
N ARG A 231 0.69 -5.05 -4.55
CA ARG A 231 1.67 -6.10 -4.86
C ARG A 231 3.13 -5.63 -4.73
N SER A 232 3.34 -4.36 -4.40
CA SER A 232 4.65 -3.73 -4.36
C SER A 232 5.49 -4.24 -3.19
N GLU A 233 6.80 -4.30 -3.38
CA GLU A 233 7.73 -4.70 -2.31
C GLU A 233 7.68 -3.72 -1.14
N ILE A 234 7.53 -2.42 -1.38
CA ILE A 234 7.42 -1.41 -0.32
C ILE A 234 6.24 -1.69 0.63
N TYR A 235 5.08 -2.09 0.11
CA TYR A 235 3.93 -2.46 0.94
C TYR A 235 4.12 -3.79 1.65
N LEU A 236 4.60 -4.81 0.94
CA LEU A 236 4.77 -6.16 1.50
C LEU A 236 5.87 -6.21 2.56
N ASN A 237 6.98 -5.48 2.36
CA ASN A 237 8.04 -5.32 3.35
C ASN A 237 7.56 -4.57 4.59
N TYR A 238 6.69 -3.56 4.42
CA TYR A 238 6.07 -2.87 5.56
C TYR A 238 5.17 -3.82 6.36
N LEU A 239 4.36 -4.64 5.69
CA LEU A 239 3.52 -5.64 6.34
C LEU A 239 4.35 -6.73 7.05
N GLU A 240 5.42 -7.22 6.44
CA GLU A 240 6.28 -8.25 7.06
C GLU A 240 6.90 -7.75 8.36
N LYS A 241 7.32 -6.48 8.44
CA LYS A 241 7.85 -5.88 9.67
C LYS A 241 6.83 -5.86 10.82
N LEU A 242 5.53 -5.85 10.50
CA LEU A 242 4.43 -5.85 11.45
C LEU A 242 3.88 -7.25 11.73
N LEU A 243 4.23 -8.25 10.92
CA LEU A 243 3.60 -9.56 10.94
C LEU A 243 3.86 -10.28 12.26
N PRO A 244 2.83 -10.58 13.07
CA PRO A 244 3.01 -11.39 14.27
C PRO A 244 3.33 -12.83 13.87
N ARG A 245 4.24 -13.50 14.60
CA ARG A 245 4.60 -14.90 14.33
C ARG A 245 3.38 -15.82 14.30
N ALA A 246 2.41 -15.62 15.20
CA ALA A 246 1.19 -16.40 15.27
C ALA A 246 0.35 -16.38 13.96
N TYR A 247 0.42 -15.29 13.18
CA TYR A 247 -0.24 -15.26 11.87
C TYR A 247 0.44 -16.20 10.88
N ALA A 248 1.77 -16.24 10.88
CA ALA A 248 2.56 -17.11 10.02
C ALA A 248 2.41 -18.59 10.42
N GLU A 249 2.39 -18.91 11.71
CA GLU A 249 2.22 -20.29 12.20
C GLU A 249 0.88 -20.89 11.77
N ARG A 250 -0.19 -20.09 11.69
CA ARG A 250 -1.50 -20.53 11.19
C ARG A 250 -1.45 -21.00 9.73
N TRP A 251 -0.47 -20.56 8.95
CA TRP A 251 -0.32 -21.00 7.56
C TRP A 251 0.03 -22.46 7.45
N ALA A 252 0.58 -23.11 8.49
CA ALA A 252 0.86 -24.55 8.46
C ALA A 252 -0.42 -25.39 8.49
N ASN A 253 -1.48 -24.86 9.11
CA ASN A 253 -2.71 -25.60 9.38
C ASN A 253 -3.89 -25.16 8.49
N SER A 254 -3.73 -24.11 7.69
CA SER A 254 -4.78 -23.60 6.81
C SER A 254 -4.18 -22.92 5.58
N PHE A 255 -4.41 -23.53 4.42
CA PHE A 255 -4.08 -22.95 3.13
C PHE A 255 -4.83 -21.63 2.89
N GLU A 256 -6.05 -21.51 3.39
CA GLU A 256 -6.85 -20.29 3.36
C GLU A 256 -6.21 -19.18 4.21
N ALA A 257 -5.63 -19.51 5.36
CA ALA A 257 -4.88 -18.54 6.16
C ALA A 257 -3.64 -18.03 5.42
N LEU A 258 -2.94 -18.92 4.69
CA LEU A 258 -1.80 -18.55 3.84
C LEU A 258 -2.23 -17.63 2.70
N LEU A 259 -3.24 -18.03 1.92
CA LEU A 259 -3.70 -17.26 0.75
C LEU A 259 -4.47 -15.99 1.14
N GLY A 260 -5.13 -15.96 2.30
CA GLY A 260 -5.79 -14.77 2.83
C GLY A 260 -4.80 -13.71 3.32
N ASN A 261 -3.57 -14.09 3.63
CA ASN A 261 -2.54 -13.19 4.15
C ASN A 261 -1.69 -12.60 3.00
N HIS A 262 -1.49 -11.28 2.99
CA HIS A 262 -0.70 -10.60 1.94
C HIS A 262 0.77 -11.05 1.94
N VAL A 263 1.40 -11.15 3.12
CA VAL A 263 2.79 -11.59 3.28
C VAL A 263 2.90 -13.09 2.99
N GLY A 264 1.94 -13.89 3.47
CA GLY A 264 1.85 -15.32 3.16
C GLY A 264 1.80 -15.61 1.66
N ARG A 265 0.89 -14.94 0.92
CA ARG A 265 0.86 -15.02 -0.55
C ARG A 265 2.15 -14.56 -1.21
N HIS A 266 2.83 -13.55 -0.67
CA HIS A 266 4.09 -13.08 -1.22
C HIS A 266 5.17 -14.16 -1.14
N HIS A 267 5.40 -14.72 0.05
CA HIS A 267 6.37 -15.80 0.25
C HIS A 267 6.02 -17.06 -0.53
N PHE A 268 4.74 -17.43 -0.57
CA PHE A 268 4.29 -18.58 -1.36
C PHE A 268 4.51 -18.36 -2.87
N ARG A 269 4.29 -17.14 -3.38
CA ARG A 269 4.61 -16.79 -4.77
C ARG A 269 6.09 -16.93 -5.08
N LEU A 270 6.98 -16.46 -4.21
CA LEU A 270 8.42 -16.59 -4.38
C LEU A 270 8.84 -18.06 -4.44
N PHE A 271 8.28 -18.88 -3.54
CA PHE A 271 8.48 -20.33 -3.57
C PHE A 271 7.98 -20.96 -4.88
N LEU A 272 6.74 -20.67 -5.30
CA LEU A 272 6.18 -21.18 -6.55
C LEU A 272 7.01 -20.79 -7.77
N ARG A 273 7.57 -19.57 -7.80
CA ARG A 273 8.48 -19.13 -8.87
C ARG A 273 9.74 -19.97 -8.92
N SER A 274 10.30 -20.34 -7.76
CA SER A 274 11.51 -21.19 -7.68
C SER A 274 11.29 -22.61 -8.20
N ILE A 275 10.04 -23.08 -8.23
CA ILE A 275 9.66 -24.40 -8.76
C ILE A 275 8.85 -24.31 -10.06
N HIS A 276 8.85 -23.14 -10.72
CA HIS A 276 8.14 -22.89 -11.99
C HIS A 276 6.64 -23.24 -11.96
N ALA A 277 5.94 -22.92 -10.86
CA ALA A 277 4.51 -23.17 -10.68
C ALA A 277 3.71 -21.89 -10.31
N GLU A 278 4.28 -20.70 -10.55
CA GLU A 278 3.70 -19.40 -10.17
C GLU A 278 2.37 -19.11 -10.89
N GLU A 279 2.19 -19.65 -12.10
CA GLU A 279 1.00 -19.48 -12.92
C GLU A 279 -0.28 -19.93 -12.21
N ASN A 280 -0.22 -20.99 -11.40
CA ASN A 280 -1.34 -21.46 -10.58
C ASN A 280 -1.83 -20.39 -9.60
N LEU A 281 -0.92 -19.74 -8.88
CA LEU A 281 -1.28 -18.67 -7.95
C LEU A 281 -1.74 -17.41 -8.68
N ARG A 282 -1.12 -17.08 -9.82
CA ARG A 282 -1.54 -15.93 -10.66
C ARG A 282 -2.96 -16.10 -11.19
N PHE A 283 -3.29 -17.30 -11.68
CA PHE A 283 -4.66 -17.64 -12.07
C PHE A 283 -5.62 -17.53 -10.88
N TRP A 284 -5.24 -18.07 -9.72
CA TRP A 284 -6.05 -17.96 -8.51
C TRP A 284 -6.37 -16.51 -8.14
N GLU A 285 -5.37 -15.63 -8.16
CA GLU A 285 -5.56 -14.21 -7.87
C GLU A 285 -6.44 -13.51 -8.91
N ALA A 286 -6.28 -13.83 -10.19
CA ALA A 286 -7.11 -13.29 -11.26
C ALA A 286 -8.58 -13.69 -11.08
N VAL A 287 -8.86 -14.93 -10.68
CA VAL A 287 -10.23 -15.41 -10.40
C VAL A 287 -10.82 -14.73 -9.16
N VAL A 288 -10.03 -14.52 -8.10
CA VAL A 288 -10.47 -13.77 -6.91
C VAL A 288 -10.83 -12.33 -7.27
N GLU A 289 -9.99 -11.65 -8.07
CA GLU A 289 -10.29 -10.30 -8.56
C GLU A 289 -11.55 -10.29 -9.43
N PHE A 290 -11.69 -11.23 -10.36
CA PHE A 290 -12.88 -11.40 -11.21
C PHE A 290 -14.18 -11.58 -10.41
N ARG A 291 -14.15 -12.39 -9.34
CA ARG A 291 -15.29 -12.61 -8.43
C ARG A 291 -15.66 -11.36 -7.63
N GLY A 292 -14.68 -10.49 -7.33
CA GLY A 292 -14.89 -9.23 -6.63
C GLY A 292 -15.54 -8.14 -7.47
N MET A 293 -15.59 -8.30 -8.80
CA MET A 293 -16.20 -7.33 -9.71
C MET A 293 -17.73 -7.35 -9.64
N LYS A 294 -18.36 -6.25 -10.08
CA LYS A 294 -19.82 -6.18 -10.19
C LYS A 294 -20.31 -7.25 -11.17
N ASN A 295 -21.21 -8.12 -10.70
CA ASN A 295 -21.76 -9.23 -11.48
C ASN A 295 -22.36 -8.75 -12.81
N LYS A 296 -22.06 -9.45 -13.91
CA LYS A 296 -22.50 -9.16 -15.29
C LYS A 296 -22.11 -7.77 -15.81
N SER A 297 -21.13 -7.10 -15.19
CA SER A 297 -20.64 -5.82 -15.69
C SER A 297 -19.76 -5.98 -16.94
N PRO A 298 -19.69 -4.96 -17.82
CA PRO A 298 -18.77 -4.99 -18.96
C PRO A 298 -17.31 -5.25 -18.55
N ALA A 299 -16.89 -4.69 -17.41
CA ALA A 299 -15.55 -4.91 -16.86
C ALA A 299 -15.31 -6.38 -16.49
N GLN A 300 -16.29 -7.05 -15.84
CA GLN A 300 -16.19 -8.46 -15.51
C GLN A 300 -16.13 -9.34 -16.76
N ILE A 301 -16.93 -9.04 -17.80
CA ILE A 301 -16.90 -9.77 -19.08
C ILE A 301 -15.52 -9.65 -19.73
N THR A 302 -14.94 -8.45 -19.76
CA THR A 302 -13.59 -8.22 -20.27
C THR A 302 -12.53 -8.97 -19.45
N ALA A 303 -12.64 -8.94 -18.11
CA ALA A 303 -11.74 -9.67 -17.23
C ALA A 303 -11.83 -11.19 -17.44
N GLY A 304 -13.03 -11.75 -17.63
CA GLY A 304 -13.22 -13.17 -17.93
C GLY A 304 -12.50 -13.59 -19.22
N LYS A 305 -12.63 -12.80 -20.29
CA LYS A 305 -11.88 -13.01 -21.55
C LYS A 305 -10.37 -12.90 -21.36
N SER A 306 -9.91 -11.90 -20.62
CA SER A 306 -8.49 -11.73 -20.31
C SER A 306 -7.93 -12.92 -19.54
N CYS A 307 -8.68 -13.43 -18.56
CA CYS A 307 -8.30 -14.59 -17.76
C CYS A 307 -8.18 -15.86 -18.62
N LEU A 308 -9.19 -16.14 -19.46
CA LEU A 308 -9.16 -17.23 -20.44
C LEU A 308 -7.89 -17.15 -21.31
N ASN A 309 -7.65 -16.00 -21.94
CA ASN A 309 -6.52 -15.83 -22.87
C ASN A 309 -5.14 -15.90 -22.19
N THR A 310 -5.05 -15.50 -20.93
CA THR A 310 -3.77 -15.42 -20.21
C THR A 310 -3.37 -16.75 -19.59
N PHE A 311 -4.35 -17.52 -19.09
CA PHE A 311 -4.10 -18.68 -18.25
C PHE A 311 -4.68 -19.98 -18.78
N LEU A 312 -5.70 -19.96 -19.64
CA LEU A 312 -6.39 -21.19 -20.05
C LEU A 312 -6.23 -21.49 -21.54
N ALA A 313 -5.87 -20.50 -22.35
CA ALA A 313 -5.65 -20.69 -23.78
C ALA A 313 -4.42 -21.58 -24.05
N GLU A 314 -4.52 -22.40 -25.09
CA GLU A 314 -3.49 -23.37 -25.45
C GLU A 314 -2.21 -22.63 -25.87
N GLY A 315 -1.08 -23.00 -25.29
CA GLY A 315 0.19 -22.35 -25.55
C GLY A 315 0.30 -20.94 -24.95
N ALA A 316 -0.58 -20.57 -24.02
CA ALA A 316 -0.41 -19.33 -23.27
C ALA A 316 0.85 -19.39 -22.40
N ASN A 317 1.57 -18.28 -22.29
CA ASN A 317 2.80 -18.20 -21.48
C ASN A 317 2.60 -18.55 -20.00
N ASN A 318 1.37 -18.46 -19.48
CA ASN A 318 1.00 -18.82 -18.10
C ASN A 318 -0.12 -19.88 -18.09
N GLU A 319 -0.12 -20.80 -19.05
CA GLU A 319 -1.12 -21.85 -19.14
C GLU A 319 -1.18 -22.70 -17.85
N VAL A 320 -2.36 -22.79 -17.24
CA VAL A 320 -2.64 -23.70 -16.13
C VAL A 320 -3.27 -24.98 -16.68
N PHE A 321 -2.77 -26.11 -16.22
CA PHE A 321 -3.31 -27.41 -16.62
C PHE A 321 -4.62 -27.68 -15.90
N LEU A 322 -5.68 -27.93 -16.67
CA LEU A 322 -7.02 -28.23 -16.15
C LEU A 322 -7.46 -29.65 -16.56
N PRO A 323 -8.42 -30.25 -15.85
CA PRO A 323 -9.06 -31.49 -16.27
C PRO A 323 -9.74 -31.33 -17.64
N PHE A 324 -9.87 -32.46 -18.35
CA PHE A 324 -10.51 -32.49 -19.66
C PHE A 324 -11.94 -31.92 -19.61
N GLY A 325 -12.28 -31.05 -20.57
CA GLY A 325 -13.63 -30.47 -20.71
C GLY A 325 -13.85 -29.14 -19.97
N VAL A 326 -13.10 -28.85 -18.90
CA VAL A 326 -13.32 -27.66 -18.06
C VAL A 326 -13.10 -26.38 -18.86
N ARG A 327 -12.01 -26.32 -19.61
CA ARG A 327 -11.70 -25.18 -20.48
C ARG A 327 -12.77 -24.94 -21.53
N GLN A 328 -13.24 -25.99 -22.20
CA GLN A 328 -14.25 -25.89 -23.26
C GLN A 328 -15.58 -25.34 -22.73
N ILE A 329 -15.96 -25.69 -21.49
CA ILE A 329 -17.14 -25.14 -20.83
C ILE A 329 -16.99 -23.63 -20.60
N ILE A 330 -15.82 -23.19 -20.12
CA ILE A 330 -15.51 -21.77 -19.88
C ILE A 330 -15.52 -20.99 -21.20
N GLU A 331 -14.88 -21.51 -22.24
CA GLU A 331 -14.84 -20.91 -23.58
C GLU A 331 -16.26 -20.73 -24.13
N LYS A 332 -17.09 -21.77 -24.05
CA LYS A 332 -18.49 -21.73 -24.51
C LYS A 332 -19.29 -20.64 -23.79
N LYS A 333 -19.23 -20.59 -22.45
CA LYS A 333 -19.92 -19.56 -21.65
C LYS A 333 -19.48 -18.14 -22.03
N ILE A 334 -18.19 -17.93 -22.26
CA ILE A 334 -17.67 -16.63 -22.70
C ILE A 334 -18.18 -16.25 -24.10
N GLN A 335 -18.23 -17.21 -25.03
CA GLN A 335 -18.75 -17.00 -26.40
C GLN A 335 -20.25 -16.64 -26.39
N GLU A 336 -21.03 -17.33 -25.57
CA GLU A 336 -22.48 -17.11 -25.38
C GLU A 336 -22.79 -15.85 -24.55
N LYS A 337 -21.76 -15.13 -24.07
CA LYS A 337 -21.86 -13.98 -23.16
C LYS A 337 -22.55 -14.32 -21.82
N ASP A 338 -22.55 -15.60 -21.44
CA ASP A 338 -23.04 -16.08 -20.15
C ASP A 338 -21.93 -16.03 -19.10
N VAL A 339 -21.51 -14.82 -18.75
CA VAL A 339 -20.43 -14.57 -17.79
C VAL A 339 -21.04 -14.09 -16.47
N ASP A 340 -20.86 -14.88 -15.42
CA ASP A 340 -21.17 -14.52 -14.04
C ASP A 340 -20.00 -14.88 -13.10
N ILE A 341 -20.19 -14.60 -11.80
CA ILE A 341 -19.17 -14.87 -10.76
C ILE A 341 -18.73 -16.34 -10.65
N THR A 342 -19.51 -17.29 -11.19
CA THR A 342 -19.27 -18.75 -11.08
C THR A 342 -18.49 -19.31 -12.27
N LEU A 343 -18.16 -18.49 -13.27
CA LEU A 343 -17.53 -18.90 -14.52
C LEU A 343 -16.31 -19.83 -14.34
N PHE A 344 -15.50 -19.59 -13.30
CA PHE A 344 -14.24 -20.31 -13.05
C PHE A 344 -14.30 -21.29 -11.86
N ASP A 345 -15.48 -21.64 -11.34
CA ASP A 345 -15.62 -22.40 -10.09
C ASP A 345 -14.95 -23.78 -10.13
N GLU A 346 -15.08 -24.49 -11.24
CA GLU A 346 -14.45 -25.80 -11.41
C GLU A 346 -12.92 -25.69 -11.59
N ALA A 347 -12.47 -24.72 -12.40
CA ALA A 347 -11.06 -24.47 -12.64
C ALA A 347 -10.32 -24.04 -11.37
N ILE A 348 -10.89 -23.12 -10.59
CA ILE A 348 -10.27 -22.66 -9.35
C ILE A 348 -10.21 -23.77 -8.29
N LYS A 349 -11.26 -24.61 -8.19
CA LYS A 349 -11.26 -25.76 -7.29
C LYS A 349 -10.11 -26.72 -7.64
N HIS A 350 -9.90 -26.98 -8.93
CA HIS A 350 -8.79 -27.81 -9.39
C HIS A 350 -7.43 -27.19 -9.05
N VAL A 351 -7.22 -25.91 -9.38
CA VAL A 351 -5.95 -25.22 -9.13
C VAL A 351 -5.64 -25.14 -7.63
N GLU A 352 -6.63 -24.88 -6.78
CA GLU A 352 -6.45 -24.93 -5.33
C GLU A 352 -6.05 -26.33 -4.85
N GLN A 353 -6.64 -27.40 -5.41
CA GLN A 353 -6.25 -28.76 -5.08
C GLN A 353 -4.80 -29.07 -5.50
N VAL A 354 -4.38 -28.63 -6.68
CA VAL A 354 -2.99 -28.75 -7.15
C VAL A 354 -2.03 -28.04 -6.19
N LEU A 355 -2.33 -26.77 -5.85
CA LEU A 355 -1.51 -25.99 -4.93
C LEU A 355 -1.44 -26.62 -3.53
N ARG A 356 -2.56 -27.14 -3.00
CA ARG A 356 -2.63 -27.76 -1.67
C ARG A 356 -1.85 -29.07 -1.59
N ASN A 357 -1.95 -29.90 -2.63
CA ASN A 357 -1.46 -31.27 -2.57
C ASN A 357 0.07 -31.38 -2.63
N ASP A 358 0.74 -30.44 -3.31
CA ASP A 358 2.20 -30.51 -3.46
C ASP A 358 2.91 -29.19 -3.09
N PRO A 359 2.74 -28.06 -3.82
CA PRO A 359 3.53 -26.86 -3.53
C PRO A 359 3.35 -26.31 -2.12
N TYR A 360 2.14 -26.34 -1.57
CA TYR A 360 1.87 -25.87 -0.21
C TYR A 360 2.59 -26.71 0.84
N VAL A 361 2.55 -28.04 0.72
CA VAL A 361 3.24 -28.95 1.66
C VAL A 361 4.75 -28.70 1.63
N ARG A 362 5.32 -28.55 0.42
CA ARG A 362 6.74 -28.26 0.24
C ARG A 362 7.13 -26.87 0.70
N PHE A 363 6.27 -25.86 0.50
CA PHE A 363 6.48 -24.50 0.99
C PHE A 363 6.63 -24.47 2.51
N LEU A 364 5.78 -25.21 3.25
CA LEU A 364 5.84 -25.27 4.71
C LEU A 364 7.11 -25.95 5.26
N GLN A 365 7.83 -26.69 4.42
CA GLN A 365 9.12 -27.30 4.75
C GLN A 365 10.31 -26.52 4.15
N SER A 366 10.04 -25.48 3.37
CA SER A 366 11.05 -24.75 2.65
C SER A 366 11.84 -23.81 3.56
N PRO A 367 13.13 -23.57 3.28
CA PRO A 367 13.92 -22.56 4.01
C PRO A 367 13.22 -21.19 4.03
N GLN A 368 12.56 -20.80 2.95
CA GLN A 368 11.85 -19.52 2.83
C GLN A 368 10.80 -19.33 3.95
N TYR A 369 10.02 -20.36 4.27
CA TYR A 369 9.02 -20.28 5.34
C TYR A 369 9.64 -20.42 6.73
N LEU A 370 10.58 -21.36 6.89
CA LEU A 370 11.23 -21.63 8.18
C LEU A 370 12.09 -20.44 8.65
N ASP A 371 12.84 -19.82 7.74
CA ASP A 371 13.65 -18.63 8.02
C ASP A 371 12.78 -17.43 8.35
N LEU A 372 11.64 -17.28 7.67
CA LEU A 372 10.64 -16.26 8.02
C LEU A 372 10.14 -16.47 9.45
N LEU A 373 9.69 -17.68 9.81
CA LEU A 373 9.22 -17.98 11.17
C LEU A 373 10.29 -17.70 12.23
N ALA A 374 11.56 -18.03 11.95
CA ALA A 374 12.67 -17.77 12.86
C ALA A 374 12.96 -16.26 13.03
N LYS A 375 12.72 -15.47 11.98
CA LYS A 375 12.88 -14.00 11.99
C LYS A 375 11.74 -13.29 12.71
N LEU A 376 10.52 -13.81 12.63
CA LEU A 376 9.35 -13.18 13.24
C LEU A 376 9.44 -13.28 14.77
N LYS A 377 9.21 -12.14 15.43
CA LYS A 377 9.21 -12.07 16.90
C LYS A 377 7.93 -12.72 17.44
N ASN A 378 8.07 -13.42 18.57
CA ASN A 378 6.94 -13.98 19.33
C ASN A 378 5.97 -12.88 19.80
#